data_AF-A0A8J4YFN7-F1
#
_entry.id   AF-A0A8J4YFN7-F1
#
_cell.length_a   1.000
_cell.length_b   1.000
_cell.length_c   1.000
_cell.angle_alpha   90.00
_cell.angle_beta   90.00
_cell.angle_gamma   90.00
#
_symmetry.space_group_name_H-M   'P 1'
#
loop_
_entity.id
_entity.type
_entity.pdbx_description
1 polymer ?
#
loop_
_entity_poly.entity_id
_entity_poly.type
_entity_poly.pdbx_seq_one_letter_code
_entity_poly.pdbx_strand_id
1 'polypeptide(L)'
;MGFITSAAGILALLDETEDELRVFALERLNEITDTFWPEIADSIQKIETRGGWQLSQKELAALLVSKVYFHLGSYLDSLTYALRSGPMLHQDPNQLYIDTIKVHAIDHYIKLRAQKDAKMDPRLETLLNNMFRRCIEDQQYRHAIGIALETHRMDWFREAIMTADDIVGSLTYSYKIAMQYIEQRKFRDEVLEQLVSLYQGLETPDYVNMCQCLIHLDKPHEVASILDKLIKNDSLKSDVMVG
;
A
#
# COMPACT_ATOMS: atom_id res chain seq x y z
N MET A 1 17.40 23.43 28.80
CA MET A 1 16.10 22.92 28.32
C MET A 1 15.46 22.18 29.48
N GLY A 2 14.36 22.70 30.02
CA GLY A 2 13.67 22.07 31.14
C GLY A 2 13.11 20.71 30.70
N PHE A 3 13.49 19.65 31.40
CA PHE A 3 12.85 18.35 31.27
C PHE A 3 11.39 18.51 31.68
N ILE A 4 10.45 18.31 30.77
CA ILE A 4 9.05 18.19 31.12
C ILE A 4 8.95 16.92 31.97
N THR A 5 8.56 17.04 33.23
CA THR A 5 8.49 15.92 34.18
C THR A 5 7.14 15.20 34.14
N SER A 6 6.12 15.78 33.50
CA SER A 6 4.78 15.20 33.33
C SER A 6 4.01 15.90 32.21
N ALA A 7 3.11 15.16 31.54
CA ALA A 7 2.20 15.68 30.51
C ALA A 7 0.96 16.37 31.10
N ALA A 8 0.70 16.24 32.40
CA ALA A 8 -0.52 16.73 33.06
C ALA A 8 -0.78 18.23 32.85
N GLY A 9 0.28 19.05 32.84
CA GLY A 9 0.15 20.50 32.60
C GLY A 9 -0.32 20.82 31.18
N ILE A 10 0.08 20.01 30.19
CA ILE A 10 -0.31 20.19 28.79
C ILE A 10 -1.72 19.60 28.55
N LEU A 11 -2.05 18.50 29.23
CA LEU A 11 -3.40 17.94 29.22
C LEU A 11 -4.43 18.93 29.81
N ALA A 12 -4.07 19.70 30.83
CA ALA A 12 -4.93 20.74 31.38
C ALA A 12 -5.20 21.88 30.37
N LEU A 13 -4.23 22.20 29.50
CA LEU A 13 -4.41 23.21 28.44
C LEU A 13 -5.46 22.78 27.39
N LEU A 14 -5.77 21.49 27.27
CA LEU A 14 -6.84 21.03 26.39
C LEU A 14 -8.22 21.47 26.88
N ASP A 15 -8.38 21.71 28.19
CA ASP A 15 -9.65 22.12 28.82
C ASP A 15 -9.94 23.62 28.68
N GLU A 16 -8.97 24.41 28.20
CA GLU A 16 -9.14 25.84 27.95
C GLU A 16 -10.11 26.13 26.80
N THR A 17 -10.74 27.31 26.82
CA THR A 17 -11.75 27.71 25.81
C THR A 17 -11.14 28.17 24.49
N GLU A 18 -9.87 28.59 24.48
CA GLU A 18 -9.20 29.23 23.35
C GLU A 18 -8.65 28.20 22.35
N ASP A 19 -8.96 28.38 21.06
CA ASP A 19 -8.60 27.42 20.01
C ASP A 19 -7.09 27.36 19.74
N GLU A 20 -6.37 28.47 19.90
CA GLU A 20 -4.91 28.55 19.70
C GLU A 20 -4.15 27.73 20.76
N LEU A 21 -4.58 27.84 22.03
CA LEU A 21 -4.00 27.06 23.13
C LEU A 21 -4.21 25.56 22.93
N ARG A 22 -5.34 25.16 22.36
CA ARG A 22 -5.64 23.75 22.07
C ARG A 22 -4.76 23.19 20.96
N VAL A 23 -4.53 23.96 19.88
CA VAL A 23 -3.63 23.54 18.80
C VAL A 23 -2.22 23.38 19.36
N PHE A 24 -1.74 24.37 20.11
CA PHE A 24 -0.43 24.30 20.76
C PHE A 24 -0.31 23.10 21.72
N ALA A 25 -1.35 22.83 22.50
CA ALA A 25 -1.38 21.67 23.40
C ALA A 25 -1.30 20.35 22.61
N LEU A 26 -2.07 20.20 21.52
CA LEU A 26 -2.06 19.00 20.68
C LEU A 26 -0.73 18.77 19.96
N GLU A 27 -0.13 19.83 19.42
CA GLU A 27 1.20 19.76 18.80
C GLU A 27 2.24 19.31 19.82
N ARG A 28 2.26 19.95 21.00
CA ARG A 28 3.22 19.61 22.04
C ARG A 28 3.00 18.20 22.59
N LEU A 29 1.75 17.75 22.71
CA LEU A 29 1.43 16.37 23.10
C LEU A 29 1.95 15.38 22.06
N ASN A 30 1.76 15.65 20.76
CA ASN A 30 2.25 14.80 19.67
C ASN A 30 3.78 14.62 19.67
N GLU A 31 4.54 15.63 20.10
CA GLU A 31 6.00 15.55 20.25
C GLU A 31 6.44 14.68 21.43
N ILE A 32 5.71 14.73 22.55
CA ILE A 32 6.09 14.03 23.78
C ILE A 32 5.42 12.66 23.94
N THR A 33 4.53 12.28 23.00
CA THR A 33 3.69 11.08 23.11
C THR A 33 4.52 9.83 23.32
N ASP A 34 5.64 9.67 22.61
CA ASP A 34 6.47 8.47 22.70
C ASP A 34 7.08 8.27 24.11
N THR A 35 7.22 9.33 24.90
CA THR A 35 7.74 9.25 26.27
C THR A 35 6.63 9.15 27.32
N PHE A 36 5.54 9.90 27.15
CA PHE A 36 4.48 10.06 28.15
C PHE A 36 3.15 9.42 27.72
N TRP A 37 3.18 8.44 26.82
CA TRP A 37 1.97 7.73 26.39
C TRP A 37 1.12 7.17 27.54
N PRO A 38 1.66 6.70 28.70
CA PRO A 38 0.81 6.18 29.77
C PRO A 38 -0.07 7.27 30.40
N GLU A 39 0.50 8.45 30.66
CA GLU A 39 -0.25 9.59 31.22
C GLU A 39 -1.32 10.11 30.26
N ILE A 40 -1.02 10.08 28.95
CA ILE A 40 -1.94 10.51 27.90
C ILE A 40 -3.07 9.48 27.73
N ALA A 41 -2.76 8.18 27.83
CA ALA A 41 -3.73 7.09 27.73
C ALA A 41 -4.84 7.20 28.77
N ASP A 42 -4.52 7.60 30.01
CA ASP A 42 -5.51 7.82 31.07
C ASP A 42 -6.55 8.90 30.71
N SER A 43 -6.18 9.85 29.84
CA SER A 43 -7.05 10.95 29.40
C SER A 43 -7.57 10.80 27.97
N ILE A 44 -7.30 9.68 27.28
CA ILE A 44 -7.60 9.52 25.85
C ILE A 44 -9.10 9.61 25.54
N GLN A 45 -9.96 9.09 26.42
CA GLN A 45 -11.41 9.13 26.23
C GLN A 45 -11.95 10.56 26.18
N LYS A 46 -11.30 11.49 26.91
CA LYS A 46 -11.67 12.92 26.87
C LYS A 46 -11.35 13.53 25.50
N ILE A 47 -10.23 13.11 24.91
CA ILE A 47 -9.78 13.53 23.59
C ILE A 47 -10.73 12.94 22.52
N GLU A 48 -11.13 11.67 22.63
CA GLU A 48 -12.05 11.03 21.68
C GLU A 48 -13.49 11.59 21.71
N THR A 49 -14.02 11.86 22.91
CA THR A 49 -15.43 12.23 23.11
C THR A 49 -15.68 13.71 22.83
N ARG A 50 -14.63 14.55 22.82
CA ARG A 50 -14.79 16.00 22.72
C ARG A 50 -15.21 16.40 21.29
N GLY A 51 -16.51 16.59 21.13
CA GLY A 51 -17.10 17.19 19.94
C GLY A 51 -16.81 18.69 19.83
N GLY A 52 -16.89 19.24 18.61
CA GLY A 52 -16.78 20.68 18.36
C GLY A 52 -15.42 21.18 17.87
N TRP A 53 -14.43 20.30 17.71
CA TRP A 53 -13.13 20.68 17.17
C TRP A 53 -13.19 21.15 15.71
N GLN A 54 -12.35 22.13 15.39
CA GLN A 54 -12.05 22.51 14.01
C GLN A 54 -11.36 21.37 13.27
N LEU A 55 -11.36 21.41 11.93
CA LEU A 55 -10.79 20.33 11.12
C LEU A 55 -9.31 20.08 11.46
N SER A 56 -8.49 21.12 11.55
CA SER A 56 -7.06 21.00 11.88
C SER A 56 -6.83 20.39 13.27
N GLN A 57 -7.64 20.77 14.26
CA GLN A 57 -7.58 20.20 15.61
C GLN A 57 -8.00 18.73 15.62
N LYS A 58 -9.00 18.35 14.80
CA LYS A 58 -9.44 16.95 14.65
C LYS A 58 -8.34 16.07 14.07
N GLU A 59 -7.62 16.55 13.07
CA GLU A 59 -6.53 15.78 12.45
C GLU A 59 -5.37 15.57 13.43
N LEU A 60 -4.94 16.63 14.13
CA LEU A 60 -3.88 16.55 15.14
C LEU A 60 -4.23 15.66 16.33
N ALA A 61 -5.47 15.73 16.79
CA ALA A 61 -5.92 14.90 17.90
C ALA A 61 -6.18 13.45 17.50
N ALA A 62 -6.71 13.21 16.29
CA ALA A 62 -6.79 11.85 15.74
C ALA A 62 -5.40 11.23 15.63
N LEU A 63 -4.39 12.01 15.26
CA LEU A 63 -3.02 11.53 15.21
C LEU A 63 -2.47 11.16 16.59
N LEU A 64 -2.69 12.03 17.59
CA LEU A 64 -2.30 11.77 18.97
C LEU A 64 -2.93 10.48 19.50
N VAL A 65 -4.25 10.34 19.33
CA VAL A 65 -5.01 9.14 19.73
C VAL A 65 -4.46 7.90 19.04
N SER A 66 -4.17 8.00 17.74
CA SER A 66 -3.59 6.91 16.97
C SER A 66 -2.24 6.43 17.51
N LYS A 67 -1.34 7.37 17.85
CA LYS A 67 -0.02 7.06 18.45
C LYS A 67 -0.16 6.40 19.82
N VAL A 68 -1.11 6.86 20.64
CA VAL A 68 -1.34 6.23 21.96
C VAL A 68 -1.85 4.80 21.80
N TYR A 69 -2.81 4.56 20.90
CA TYR A 69 -3.27 3.19 20.60
C TYR A 69 -2.17 2.30 20.03
N PHE A 70 -1.25 2.86 19.25
CA PHE A 70 -0.07 2.16 18.77
C PHE A 70 0.81 1.66 19.93
N HIS A 71 1.09 2.52 20.92
CA HIS A 71 1.85 2.13 22.11
C HIS A 71 1.09 1.16 23.02
N LEU A 72 -0.24 1.22 23.04
CA LEU A 72 -1.11 0.24 23.74
C LEU A 72 -1.18 -1.12 23.04
N GLY A 73 -0.69 -1.22 21.79
CA GLY A 73 -0.75 -2.44 20.98
C GLY A 73 -2.10 -2.69 20.29
N SER A 74 -3.06 -1.75 20.34
CA SER A 74 -4.30 -1.84 19.58
C SER A 74 -4.14 -1.24 18.18
N TYR A 75 -3.63 -2.04 17.25
CA TYR A 75 -3.30 -1.58 15.91
C TYR A 75 -4.52 -1.26 15.02
N LEU A 76 -5.66 -1.92 15.23
CA LEU A 76 -6.88 -1.65 14.44
C LEU A 76 -7.51 -0.30 14.81
N ASP A 77 -7.56 0.00 16.11
CA ASP A 77 -8.03 1.30 16.60
C ASP A 77 -7.06 2.39 16.16
N SER A 78 -5.75 2.15 16.32
CA SER A 78 -4.71 3.03 15.82
C SER A 78 -4.89 3.33 14.33
N LEU A 79 -5.03 2.31 13.47
CA LEU A 79 -5.29 2.50 12.04
C LEU A 79 -6.54 3.35 11.78
N THR A 80 -7.64 3.12 12.51
CA THR A 80 -8.89 3.87 12.33
C THR A 80 -8.70 5.36 12.63
N TYR A 81 -7.93 5.69 13.66
CA TYR A 81 -7.59 7.08 14.00
C TYR A 81 -6.51 7.67 13.07
N ALA A 82 -5.53 6.88 12.64
CA ALA A 82 -4.55 7.26 11.63
C ALA A 82 -5.24 7.70 10.32
N LEU A 83 -6.22 6.92 9.84
CA LEU A 83 -7.01 7.26 8.66
C LEU A 83 -7.83 8.56 8.82
N ARG A 84 -8.23 8.91 10.06
CA ARG A 84 -8.91 10.18 10.35
C ARG A 84 -7.95 11.38 10.34
N SER A 85 -6.68 11.17 10.70
CA SER A 85 -5.67 12.23 10.69
C SER A 85 -5.25 12.68 9.29
N GLY A 86 -5.51 11.85 8.27
CA GLY A 86 -5.33 12.20 6.87
C GLY A 86 -3.89 12.61 6.54
N PRO A 87 -3.64 13.85 6.09
CA PRO A 87 -2.30 14.30 5.69
C PRO A 87 -1.30 14.35 6.85
N MET A 88 -1.77 14.53 8.09
CA MET A 88 -0.91 14.68 9.26
C MET A 88 -0.11 13.40 9.57
N LEU A 89 -0.66 12.22 9.25
CA LEU A 89 0.03 10.93 9.39
C LEU A 89 1.37 10.89 8.66
N HIS A 90 1.44 11.51 7.48
CA HIS A 90 2.64 11.48 6.66
C HIS A 90 3.72 12.48 7.10
N GLN A 91 3.36 13.45 7.94
CA GLN A 91 4.28 14.48 8.43
C GLN A 91 4.99 14.06 9.72
N ASP A 92 4.60 12.92 10.30
CA ASP A 92 5.20 12.44 11.53
C ASP A 92 6.68 12.05 11.38
N PRO A 93 7.52 12.40 12.36
CA PRO A 93 8.94 12.04 12.34
C PRO A 93 9.18 10.55 12.63
N ASN A 94 8.20 9.86 13.24
CA ASN A 94 8.35 8.47 13.65
C ASN A 94 8.04 7.52 12.48
N GLN A 95 9.07 7.20 11.70
CA GLN A 95 8.97 6.29 10.55
C GLN A 95 8.52 4.88 10.95
N LEU A 96 8.96 4.37 12.11
CA LEU A 96 8.59 3.04 12.60
C LEU A 96 7.08 2.93 12.82
N TYR A 97 6.48 3.95 13.43
CA TYR A 97 5.04 4.04 13.61
C TYR A 97 4.32 4.04 12.24
N ILE A 98 4.73 4.91 11.32
CA ILE A 98 4.13 5.02 9.99
C ILE A 98 4.19 3.68 9.25
N ASP A 99 5.34 3.02 9.23
CA ASP A 99 5.53 1.78 8.49
C ASP A 99 4.73 0.63 9.11
N THR A 100 4.63 0.57 10.43
CA THR A 100 3.79 -0.43 11.11
C THR A 100 2.30 -0.21 10.80
N ILE A 101 1.85 1.05 10.78
CA ILE A 101 0.47 1.38 10.39
C ILE A 101 0.19 1.02 8.94
N LYS A 102 1.14 1.24 8.01
CA LYS A 102 0.99 0.80 6.61
C LYS A 102 0.84 -0.71 6.50
N VAL A 103 1.67 -1.49 7.20
CA VAL A 103 1.57 -2.96 7.21
C VAL A 103 0.19 -3.41 7.69
N HIS A 104 -0.27 -2.88 8.82
CA HIS A 104 -1.62 -3.18 9.33
C HIS A 104 -2.73 -2.68 8.40
N ALA A 105 -2.52 -1.58 7.68
CA ALA A 105 -3.47 -1.08 6.67
C ALA A 105 -3.60 -2.06 5.49
N ILE A 106 -2.49 -2.59 4.99
CA ILE A 106 -2.47 -3.60 3.93
C ILE A 106 -3.21 -4.86 4.41
N ASP A 107 -2.85 -5.40 5.58
CA ASP A 107 -3.49 -6.58 6.15
C ASP A 107 -5.00 -6.40 6.32
N HIS A 108 -5.41 -5.24 6.82
CA HIS A 108 -6.82 -4.91 7.01
C HIS A 108 -7.54 -4.79 5.66
N TYR A 109 -6.91 -4.18 4.65
CA TYR A 109 -7.45 -4.06 3.30
C TYR A 109 -7.66 -5.44 2.65
N ILE A 110 -6.69 -6.35 2.77
CA ILE A 110 -6.78 -7.72 2.25
C ILE A 110 -7.95 -8.46 2.89
N LYS A 111 -8.09 -8.37 4.22
CA LYS A 111 -9.20 -8.99 4.96
C LYS A 111 -10.57 -8.46 4.50
N LEU A 112 -10.69 -7.15 4.32
CA LEU A 112 -11.93 -6.54 3.81
C LEU A 112 -12.24 -7.00 2.39
N ARG A 113 -11.22 -7.10 1.53
CA ARG A 113 -11.42 -7.51 0.13
C ARG A 113 -11.79 -8.99 -0.02
N ALA A 114 -11.35 -9.84 0.90
CA ALA A 114 -11.79 -11.23 0.98
C ALA A 114 -13.28 -11.36 1.37
N GLN A 115 -13.81 -10.38 2.12
CA GLN A 115 -15.21 -10.32 2.53
C GLN A 115 -16.04 -9.52 1.52
N LYS A 116 -16.72 -10.21 0.59
CA LYS A 116 -17.43 -9.59 -0.54
C LYS A 116 -18.51 -8.55 -0.16
N ASP A 117 -18.99 -8.55 1.09
CA ASP A 117 -20.06 -7.65 1.58
C ASP A 117 -19.54 -6.48 2.44
N ALA A 118 -18.23 -6.37 2.67
CA ALA A 118 -17.67 -5.35 3.53
C ALA A 118 -17.57 -4.00 2.80
N LYS A 119 -18.10 -2.93 3.41
CA LYS A 119 -17.97 -1.58 2.90
C LYS A 119 -16.52 -1.11 3.06
N MET A 120 -15.82 -0.94 1.95
CA MET A 120 -14.45 -0.39 1.95
C MET A 120 -14.47 1.09 2.35
N ASP A 121 -13.62 1.48 3.29
CA ASP A 121 -13.44 2.89 3.65
C ASP A 121 -12.62 3.59 2.54
N PRO A 122 -13.14 4.66 1.92
CA PRO A 122 -12.40 5.43 0.91
C PRO A 122 -11.05 5.96 1.42
N ARG A 123 -10.92 6.21 2.72
CA ARG A 123 -9.67 6.71 3.33
C ARG A 123 -8.58 5.65 3.31
N LEU A 124 -8.94 4.39 3.55
CA LEU A 124 -8.01 3.27 3.48
C LEU A 124 -7.51 3.08 2.05
N GLU A 125 -8.42 3.14 1.08
CA GLU A 125 -8.03 3.07 -0.34
C GLU A 125 -7.12 4.24 -0.75
N THR A 126 -7.39 5.45 -0.25
CA THR A 126 -6.54 6.62 -0.51
C THR A 126 -5.14 6.43 0.08
N LEU A 127 -5.03 5.88 1.30
CA LEU A 127 -3.75 5.58 1.93
C LEU A 127 -2.93 4.57 1.11
N LEU A 128 -3.55 3.47 0.66
CA LEU A 128 -2.90 2.46 -0.17
C LEU A 128 -2.48 3.04 -1.53
N ASN A 129 -3.34 3.80 -2.19
CA ASN A 129 -3.01 4.44 -3.47
C ASN A 129 -1.82 5.40 -3.34
N ASN A 130 -1.74 6.16 -2.25
CA ASN A 130 -0.59 7.03 -1.97
C ASN A 130 0.68 6.22 -1.71
N MET A 131 0.57 5.06 -1.07
CA MET A 131 1.69 4.15 -0.88
C MET A 131 2.21 3.61 -2.23
N PHE A 132 1.33 3.19 -3.14
CA PHE A 132 1.74 2.76 -4.48
C PHE A 132 2.46 3.88 -5.25
N ARG A 133 1.90 5.10 -5.25
CA ARG A 133 2.52 6.26 -5.91
C ARG A 133 3.92 6.53 -5.37
N ARG A 134 4.08 6.55 -4.04
CA ARG A 134 5.39 6.73 -3.41
C ARG A 134 6.37 5.63 -3.78
N CYS A 135 5.95 4.37 -3.76
CA CYS A 135 6.82 3.27 -4.18
C CYS A 135 7.29 3.41 -5.64
N ILE A 136 6.44 3.93 -6.53
CA ILE A 136 6.81 4.20 -7.93
C ILE A 136 7.77 5.40 -8.01
N GLU A 137 7.48 6.49 -7.31
CA GLU A 137 8.34 7.68 -7.23
C GLU A 137 9.74 7.35 -6.67
N ASP A 138 9.80 6.46 -5.67
CA ASP A 138 11.03 5.99 -5.03
C ASP A 138 11.73 4.85 -5.82
N GLN A 139 11.24 4.52 -7.03
CA GLN A 139 11.76 3.44 -7.89
C GLN A 139 11.73 2.03 -7.24
N GLN A 140 10.90 1.83 -6.23
CA GLN A 140 10.71 0.56 -5.53
C GLN A 140 9.66 -0.33 -6.22
N TYR A 141 9.79 -0.55 -7.52
CA TYR A 141 8.80 -1.27 -8.34
C TYR A 141 8.52 -2.69 -7.85
N ARG A 142 9.55 -3.41 -7.37
CA ARG A 142 9.38 -4.77 -6.83
C ARG A 142 8.50 -4.81 -5.58
N HIS A 143 8.58 -3.78 -4.75
CA HIS A 143 7.75 -3.67 -3.56
C HIS A 143 6.30 -3.34 -3.97
N ALA A 144 6.12 -2.38 -4.89
CA ALA A 144 4.81 -2.06 -5.46
C ALA A 144 4.12 -3.28 -6.09
N ILE A 145 4.86 -4.09 -6.85
CA ILE A 145 4.37 -5.35 -7.43
C ILE A 145 3.91 -6.32 -6.34
N GLY A 146 4.71 -6.51 -5.29
CA GLY A 146 4.37 -7.39 -4.17
C GLY A 146 3.05 -6.99 -3.51
N ILE A 147 2.94 -5.72 -3.13
CA ILE A 147 1.72 -5.17 -2.51
C ILE A 147 0.53 -5.27 -3.48
N ALA A 148 0.72 -4.99 -4.77
CA ALA A 148 -0.36 -5.06 -5.76
C ALA A 148 -0.91 -6.50 -5.88
N LEU A 149 -0.04 -7.50 -5.84
CA LEU A 149 -0.43 -8.90 -5.85
C LEU A 149 -1.13 -9.30 -4.54
N GLU A 150 -0.59 -8.95 -3.37
CA GLU A 150 -1.20 -9.25 -2.07
C GLU A 150 -2.57 -8.59 -1.90
N THR A 151 -2.73 -7.36 -2.39
CA THR A 151 -3.99 -6.63 -2.34
C THR A 151 -4.94 -6.98 -3.48
N HIS A 152 -4.53 -7.82 -4.44
CA HIS A 152 -5.26 -8.19 -5.67
C HIS A 152 -5.60 -6.99 -6.59
N ARG A 153 -4.76 -5.95 -6.61
CA ARG A 153 -4.92 -4.73 -7.43
C ARG A 153 -4.16 -4.85 -8.74
N MET A 154 -4.81 -5.41 -9.77
CA MET A 154 -4.20 -5.62 -11.08
C MET A 154 -3.91 -4.33 -11.86
N ASP A 155 -4.62 -3.25 -11.54
CA ASP A 155 -4.37 -1.90 -12.04
C ASP A 155 -2.97 -1.42 -11.64
N TRP A 156 -2.67 -1.42 -10.33
CA TRP A 156 -1.36 -1.03 -9.81
C TRP A 156 -0.26 -2.02 -10.20
N PHE A 157 -0.57 -3.31 -10.31
CA PHE A 157 0.38 -4.32 -10.78
C PHE A 157 0.87 -4.00 -12.20
N ARG A 158 -0.06 -3.68 -13.11
CA ARG A 158 0.29 -3.32 -14.49
C ARG A 158 1.08 -2.01 -14.53
N GLU A 159 0.60 -0.99 -13.81
CA GLU A 159 1.25 0.33 -13.76
C GLU A 159 2.69 0.21 -13.24
N ALA A 160 2.90 -0.51 -12.14
CA ALA A 160 4.24 -0.70 -11.55
C ALA A 160 5.22 -1.39 -12.51
N ILE A 161 4.76 -2.32 -13.36
CA ILE A 161 5.61 -2.98 -14.36
C ILE A 161 5.91 -2.06 -15.54
N MET A 162 4.91 -1.34 -16.04
CA MET A 162 5.06 -0.49 -17.23
C MET A 162 5.88 0.78 -16.95
N THR A 163 5.88 1.25 -15.70
CA THR A 163 6.70 2.40 -15.26
C THR A 163 8.11 1.99 -14.83
N ALA A 164 8.37 0.68 -14.62
CA ALA A 164 9.66 0.21 -14.16
C ALA A 164 10.79 0.51 -15.16
N ASP A 165 11.96 0.89 -14.64
CA ASP A 165 13.16 1.10 -15.47
C ASP A 165 13.60 -0.19 -16.18
N ASP A 166 13.39 -1.34 -15.52
CA ASP A 166 13.63 -2.67 -16.06
C ASP A 166 12.31 -3.46 -16.14
N ILE A 167 11.60 -3.30 -17.26
CA ILE A 167 10.32 -3.97 -17.53
C ILE A 167 10.51 -5.49 -17.57
N VAL A 168 11.55 -5.98 -18.23
CA VAL A 168 11.79 -7.43 -18.43
C VAL A 168 12.12 -8.11 -17.09
N GLY A 169 12.98 -7.47 -16.27
CA GLY A 169 13.27 -7.96 -14.93
C GLY A 169 12.05 -7.92 -14.01
N SER A 170 11.21 -6.89 -14.13
CA SER A 170 9.96 -6.77 -13.35
C SER A 170 8.94 -7.84 -13.74
N LEU A 171 8.80 -8.16 -15.02
CA LEU A 171 7.97 -9.26 -15.52
C LEU A 171 8.48 -10.63 -15.02
N THR A 172 9.79 -10.85 -15.10
CA THR A 172 10.42 -12.09 -14.62
C THR A 172 10.22 -12.26 -13.11
N TYR A 173 10.38 -11.18 -12.35
CA TYR A 173 10.14 -11.16 -10.90
C TYR A 173 8.68 -11.46 -10.56
N SER A 174 7.75 -10.84 -11.28
CA SER A 174 6.31 -11.04 -11.11
C SER A 174 5.90 -12.48 -11.38
N TYR A 175 6.45 -13.10 -12.44
CA TYR A 175 6.24 -14.51 -12.72
C TYR A 175 6.74 -15.40 -11.58
N LYS A 176 7.94 -15.15 -11.06
CA LYS A 176 8.49 -15.90 -9.92
C LYS A 176 7.59 -15.79 -8.69
N ILE A 177 7.10 -14.59 -8.37
CA ILE A 177 6.18 -14.42 -7.25
C ILE A 177 4.89 -15.21 -7.47
N ALA A 178 4.30 -15.09 -8.66
CA ALA A 178 3.07 -15.77 -9.00
C ALA A 178 3.17 -17.29 -8.84
N MET A 179 4.33 -17.87 -9.21
CA MET A 179 4.54 -19.31 -9.09
C MET A 179 4.88 -19.77 -7.66
N GLN A 180 5.57 -18.94 -6.87
CA GLN A 180 6.07 -19.34 -5.55
C GLN A 180 5.11 -19.02 -4.40
N TYR A 181 4.42 -17.88 -4.45
CA TYR A 181 3.67 -17.35 -3.29
C TYR A 181 2.16 -17.29 -3.51
N ILE A 182 1.66 -17.35 -4.76
CA ILE A 182 0.21 -17.31 -5.02
C ILE A 182 -0.37 -18.73 -4.96
N GLU A 183 -1.03 -19.02 -3.84
CA GLU A 183 -1.67 -20.32 -3.60
C GLU A 183 -2.99 -20.47 -4.37
N GLN A 184 -3.80 -19.41 -4.46
CA GLN A 184 -5.11 -19.47 -5.09
C GLN A 184 -5.00 -19.58 -6.61
N ARG A 185 -5.29 -20.77 -7.16
CA ARG A 185 -5.22 -21.05 -8.61
C ARG A 185 -5.93 -20.00 -9.46
N LYS A 186 -7.17 -19.65 -9.14
CA LYS A 186 -7.94 -18.65 -9.92
C LYS A 186 -7.23 -17.31 -10.04
N PHE A 187 -6.63 -16.82 -8.95
CA PHE A 187 -5.92 -15.55 -8.95
C PHE A 187 -4.55 -15.67 -9.63
N ARG A 188 -3.85 -16.79 -9.44
CA ARG A 188 -2.61 -17.08 -10.15
C ARG A 188 -2.83 -17.10 -11.67
N ASP A 189 -3.93 -17.70 -12.13
CA ASP A 189 -4.30 -17.74 -13.54
C ASP A 189 -4.55 -16.32 -14.07
N GLU A 190 -5.26 -15.47 -13.32
CA GLU A 190 -5.47 -14.05 -13.66
C GLU A 190 -4.13 -13.28 -13.79
N VAL A 191 -3.20 -13.48 -12.87
CA VAL A 191 -1.87 -12.83 -12.92
C VAL A 191 -1.07 -13.32 -14.12
N LEU A 192 -1.07 -14.63 -14.40
CA LEU A 192 -0.40 -15.20 -15.57
C LEU A 192 -0.99 -14.67 -16.89
N GLU A 193 -2.31 -14.55 -17.00
CA GLU A 193 -2.95 -13.96 -18.18
C GLU A 193 -2.54 -12.50 -18.38
N GLN A 194 -2.45 -11.72 -17.31
CA GLN A 194 -1.92 -10.35 -17.38
C GLN A 194 -0.46 -10.32 -17.80
N LEU A 195 0.38 -11.23 -17.30
CA LEU A 195 1.78 -11.35 -17.72
C LEU A 195 1.92 -11.68 -19.20
N VAL A 196 1.12 -12.61 -19.73
CA VAL A 196 1.11 -12.93 -21.17
C VAL A 196 0.77 -11.69 -21.99
N SER A 197 -0.25 -10.93 -21.58
CA SER A 197 -0.62 -9.67 -22.25
C SER A 197 0.52 -8.65 -22.23
N LEU A 198 1.29 -8.57 -21.14
CA LEU A 198 2.40 -7.62 -21.01
C LEU A 198 3.61 -8.06 -21.84
N TYR A 199 3.97 -9.35 -21.81
CA TYR A 199 5.05 -9.89 -22.65
C TYR A 199 4.77 -9.71 -24.15
N GLN A 200 3.51 -9.85 -24.57
CA GLN A 200 3.11 -9.61 -25.96
C GLN A 200 3.21 -8.13 -26.37
N GLY A 201 3.06 -7.20 -25.42
CA GLY A 201 3.10 -5.76 -25.66
C GLY A 201 4.51 -5.16 -25.72
N LEU A 202 5.56 -5.95 -25.47
CA LEU A 202 6.95 -5.50 -25.57
C LEU A 202 7.34 -5.22 -27.03
N GLU A 203 8.30 -4.32 -27.24
CA GLU A 203 8.87 -4.04 -28.57
C GLU A 203 9.41 -5.31 -29.23
N THR A 204 10.04 -6.17 -28.42
CA THR A 204 10.39 -7.55 -28.79
C THR A 204 9.62 -8.52 -27.87
N PRO A 205 8.58 -9.19 -28.38
CA PRO A 205 7.80 -10.11 -27.56
C PRO A 205 8.64 -11.27 -27.02
N ASP A 206 8.52 -11.55 -25.72
CA ASP A 206 9.21 -12.67 -25.07
C ASP A 206 8.38 -13.95 -25.17
N TYR A 207 8.53 -14.63 -26.32
CA TYR A 207 7.77 -15.85 -26.59
C TYR A 207 8.08 -17.00 -25.62
N VAL A 208 9.26 -17.03 -24.99
CA VAL A 208 9.63 -18.10 -24.06
C VAL A 208 8.81 -17.97 -22.78
N ASN A 209 8.83 -16.80 -22.17
CA ASN A 209 8.09 -16.55 -20.93
C ASN A 209 6.57 -16.57 -21.17
N MET A 210 6.10 -16.14 -22.34
CA MET A 210 4.70 -16.32 -22.75
C MET A 210 4.30 -17.79 -22.78
N CYS A 211 5.10 -18.65 -23.43
CA CYS A 211 4.80 -20.08 -23.50
C CYS A 211 4.82 -20.72 -22.11
N GLN A 212 5.76 -20.35 -21.24
CA GLN A 212 5.78 -20.83 -19.84
C GLN A 212 4.49 -20.47 -19.10
N CYS A 213 4.03 -19.21 -19.20
CA CYS A 213 2.78 -18.79 -18.60
C CYS A 213 1.58 -19.59 -19.16
N LEU A 214 1.51 -19.76 -20.48
CA LEU A 214 0.41 -20.50 -21.14
C LEU A 214 0.40 -21.99 -20.82
N ILE A 215 1.57 -22.61 -20.62
CA ILE A 215 1.69 -23.99 -20.14
C ILE A 215 1.08 -24.11 -18.75
N HIS A 216 1.39 -23.18 -17.84
CA HIS A 216 0.81 -23.18 -16.49
C HIS A 216 -0.69 -22.85 -16.47
N LEU A 217 -1.19 -22.14 -17.49
CA LEU A 217 -2.61 -21.88 -17.71
C LEU A 217 -3.38 -23.05 -18.38
N ASP A 218 -2.70 -24.15 -18.74
CA ASP A 218 -3.26 -25.26 -19.51
C ASP A 218 -3.91 -24.82 -20.85
N LYS A 219 -3.29 -23.86 -21.55
CA LYS A 219 -3.79 -23.32 -22.85
C LYS A 219 -2.94 -23.77 -24.05
N PRO A 220 -2.95 -25.06 -24.45
CA PRO A 220 -2.07 -25.59 -25.49
C PRO A 220 -2.36 -25.01 -26.89
N HIS A 221 -3.61 -24.64 -27.17
CA HIS A 221 -3.99 -24.05 -28.46
C HIS A 221 -3.37 -22.66 -28.67
N GLU A 222 -3.25 -21.86 -27.61
CA GLU A 222 -2.62 -20.53 -27.70
C GLU A 222 -1.11 -20.65 -27.93
N VAL A 223 -0.45 -21.61 -27.26
CA VAL A 223 0.96 -21.93 -27.50
C VAL A 223 1.20 -22.36 -28.95
N ALA A 224 0.37 -23.28 -29.47
CA ALA A 224 0.47 -23.71 -30.86
C ALA A 224 0.30 -22.55 -31.85
N SER A 225 -0.65 -21.64 -31.59
CA SER A 225 -0.86 -20.45 -32.43
C SER A 225 0.37 -19.51 -32.42
N ILE A 226 1.03 -19.35 -31.28
CA ILE A 226 2.25 -18.55 -31.17
C ILE A 226 3.37 -19.20 -32.00
N LEU A 227 3.58 -20.51 -31.86
CA LEU A 227 4.60 -21.24 -32.61
C LEU A 227 4.34 -21.17 -34.12
N ASP A 228 3.09 -21.34 -34.57
CA ASP A 228 2.70 -21.21 -35.98
C ASP A 228 3.01 -19.82 -36.54
N LYS A 229 2.76 -18.75 -35.76
CA LYS A 229 3.09 -17.38 -36.15
C LYS A 229 4.60 -17.17 -36.29
N LEU A 230 5.38 -17.74 -35.38
CA LEU A 230 6.84 -17.64 -35.41
C LEU A 230 7.41 -18.36 -36.64
N ILE A 231 6.95 -19.57 -36.94
CA ILE A 231 7.37 -20.34 -38.12
C ILE A 231 7.07 -19.55 -39.41
N LYS A 232 5.86 -18.99 -39.53
CA LYS A 232 5.46 -18.20 -40.70
C LYS A 232 6.30 -16.93 -40.87
N ASN A 233 6.62 -16.24 -39.78
CA ASN A 233 7.49 -15.07 -39.83
C ASN A 233 8.95 -15.41 -40.16
N ASP A 234 9.43 -16.58 -39.76
CA ASP A 234 10.79 -17.04 -40.07
C ASP A 234 10.93 -17.41 -41.56
N SER A 235 9.90 -18.06 -42.13
CA SER A 235 9.86 -18.36 -43.57
C SER A 235 9.89 -17.12 -44.48
N LEU A 236 9.38 -15.98 -44.00
CA LEU A 236 9.43 -14.71 -44.74
C LEU A 236 10.84 -14.08 -44.76
N LYS A 237 11.71 -14.39 -43.79
CA LYS A 237 13.10 -13.91 -43.78
C LYS A 237 14.00 -14.74 -44.69
N SER A 238 13.74 -16.05 -44.81
CA SER A 238 14.51 -16.92 -45.72
C SER A 238 14.22 -16.64 -47.20
N ASP A 239 12.99 -16.26 -47.56
CA ASP A 239 12.64 -15.98 -48.96
C ASP A 239 13.20 -14.64 -49.47
N VAL A 240 13.45 -13.66 -48.59
CA VAL A 240 14.07 -12.37 -48.96
C VAL A 240 15.59 -12.47 -49.12
N MET A 241 16.24 -13.50 -48.55
CA MET A 241 17.68 -13.73 -48.73
C MET A 241 18.03 -14.59 -49.96
N VAL A 242 17.01 -15.08 -50.69
CA VAL A 242 17.17 -15.90 -51.91
C VAL A 242 16.66 -15.15 -53.17
N GLY A 243 16.21 -13.90 -53.03
CA GLY A 243 15.75 -13.03 -54.13
C GLY A 243 16.80 -12.06 -54.63
#